data_AF-A0A951CM79-F1
#
_entry.id   AF-A0A951CM79-F1
#
_cell.length_a   1.000
_cell.length_b   1.000
_cell.length_c   1.000
_cell.angle_alpha   90.00
_cell.angle_beta   90.00
_cell.angle_gamma   90.00
#
_symmetry.space_group_name_H-M   'P 1'
#
loop_
_entity.id
_entity.type
_entity.pdbx_description
1 polymer ?
#
loop_
_entity_poly.entity_id
_entity_poly.type
_entity_poly.pdbx_seq_one_letter_code
_entity_poly.pdbx_strand_id
1 'polypeptide(L)' 'MPSAWWVLIAGVIGLIASVTLTAEKIRLLTDSSYVPSCNLNPVLSCGSVMVTPQASLLGVPNPLIGIAAFTVVVV' A
#
# COMPACT_ATOMS: atom_id res chain seq x y z
N MET A 1 21.29 3.72 -20.94
CA MET A 1 20.15 3.13 -20.20
C MET A 1 19.40 4.19 -19.40
N PRO A 2 18.55 5.05 -20.02
CA PRO A 2 17.76 6.03 -19.27
C PRO A 2 16.52 5.42 -18.58
N SER A 3 16.04 4.27 -19.04
CA SER A 3 14.86 3.58 -18.48
C SER A 3 15.07 3.00 -17.09
N ALA A 4 16.29 2.56 -16.75
CA ALA A 4 16.59 1.94 -15.45
C ALA A 4 16.34 2.91 -14.27
N TRP A 5 16.66 4.19 -14.47
CA TRP A 5 16.43 5.21 -13.45
C TRP A 5 14.95 5.44 -13.15
N TRP A 6 14.11 5.43 -14.19
CA TRP A 6 12.65 5.55 -14.04
C TRP A 6 12.05 4.36 -13.30
N VAL A 7 12.50 3.15 -13.60
CA VAL A 7 12.04 1.93 -12.92
C VAL A 7 12.46 1.95 -11.45
N LEU A 8 13.69 2.38 -11.14
CA LEU A 8 14.17 2.51 -9.76
C LEU A 8 13.31 3.51 -8.98
N ILE A 9 13.07 4.72 -9.53
CA ILE A 9 12.24 5.73 -8.88
C ILE A 9 10.82 5.18 -8.61
N ALA A 10 10.19 4.57 -9.63
CA ALA A 10 8.86 4.00 -9.49
C ALA A 10 8.84 2.87 -8.43
N GLY A 11 9.87 2.02 -8.42
CA GLY A 11 10.04 0.95 -7.43
C GLY A 11 10.15 1.48 -6.00
N VAL A 12 10.97 2.50 -5.77
CA VAL A 12 11.12 3.13 -4.45
C VAL A 12 9.81 3.78 -3.98
N ILE A 13 9.12 4.50 -4.86
CA ILE A 13 7.82 5.11 -4.53
C ILE A 13 6.78 4.03 -4.17
N GLY A 14 6.71 2.97 -4.97
CA GLY A 14 5.81 1.84 -4.72
C GLY A 14 6.11 1.11 -3.40
N LEU A 15 7.39 0.98 -3.06
CA LEU A 15 7.82 0.37 -1.80
C LEU A 15 7.40 1.22 -0.60
N ILE A 16 7.64 2.54 -0.64
CA ILE A 16 7.22 3.47 0.41
C ILE A 16 5.70 3.43 0.58
N ALA A 17 4.94 3.48 -0.51
CA ALA A 17 3.48 3.40 -0.48
C ALA A 17 2.99 2.06 0.12
N SER A 18 3.63 0.94 -0.21
CA SER A 18 3.24 -0.37 0.30
C SER A 18 3.49 -0.50 1.81
N VAL A 19 4.61 0.05 2.30
CA VAL A 19 4.93 0.11 3.74
C VAL A 19 3.93 1.00 4.48
N THR A 20 3.62 2.20 3.97
CA THR A 20 2.67 3.10 4.62
C THR A 20 1.28 2.49 4.67
N LEU A 21 0.76 1.95 3.56
CA LEU A 21 -0.55 1.28 3.55
C LEU A 21 -0.59 0.10 4.53
N THR A 22 0.50 -0.67 4.66
CA THR A 22 0.57 -1.78 5.63
C THR A 22 0.45 -1.27 7.07
N ALA A 23 1.21 -0.23 7.43
CA ALA A 23 1.16 0.36 8.76
C ALA A 23 -0.22 0.95 9.08
N GLU A 24 -0.84 1.61 8.09
CA GLU A 24 -2.20 2.15 8.25
C GLU A 24 -3.25 1.05 8.39
N LYS A 25 -3.11 -0.06 7.66
CA LYS A 25 -4.00 -1.22 7.82
C LYS A 25 -3.92 -1.79 9.24
N ILE A 26 -2.71 -1.90 9.81
CA ILE A 26 -2.51 -2.37 11.20
C ILE A 26 -3.17 -1.42 12.21
N ARG A 27 -3.04 -0.10 12.00
CA ARG A 27 -3.70 0.91 12.84
C ARG A 27 -5.21 0.82 12.74
N LEU A 28 -5.76 0.66 11.53
CA LEU A 28 -7.20 0.47 11.29
C LEU A 28 -7.74 -0.81 11.95
N LEU A 29 -6.93 -1.87 12.00
CA LEU A 29 -7.25 -3.12 12.69
C LEU A 29 -7.27 -2.96 14.22
N THR A 30 -6.48 -2.02 14.76
CA THR A 30 -6.36 -1.75 16.20
C THR A 30 -7.39 -0.72 16.67
N ASP A 31 -7.65 0.29 15.84
CA ASP A 31 -8.56 1.39 16.07
C ASP A 31 -9.44 1.58 14.82
N SER A 32 -10.71 1.17 14.94
CA SER A 32 -11.69 1.28 13.86
C SER A 32 -12.06 2.74 13.53
N SER A 33 -11.66 3.71 14.35
CA SER A 33 -11.84 5.15 14.10
C SER A 33 -10.59 5.80 13.49
N TYR A 34 -9.53 5.03 13.21
CA TYR A 34 -8.34 5.55 12.56
C TYR A 34 -8.64 6.03 11.14
N VAL A 35 -8.27 7.28 10.83
CA VAL A 35 -8.42 7.85 9.49
C VAL A 35 -7.07 7.74 8.76
N PRO A 36 -6.99 6.92 7.68
CA PRO A 36 -5.76 6.79 6.92
C PRO A 36 -5.41 8.09 6.19
N SER A 37 -4.11 8.34 6.02
CA SER A 37 -3.53 9.54 5.40
C SER A 37 -3.93 9.69 3.93
N CYS A 38 -4.28 8.57 3.31
CA CYS A 38 -4.75 8.46 1.93
C CYS A 38 -6.26 8.75 1.76
N ASN A 39 -6.98 9.05 2.86
CA ASN A 39 -8.41 9.38 2.84
C ASN A 39 -8.64 10.85 2.48
N LEU A 40 -8.91 11.15 1.21
CA LEU A 40 -9.06 12.52 0.71
C LEU A 40 -10.52 13.00 0.77
N ASN A 41 -11.47 12.11 0.52
CA ASN A 41 -12.89 12.42 0.41
C ASN A 41 -13.72 11.13 0.60
N PRO A 42 -15.04 11.18 0.91
CA PRO A 42 -15.86 9.98 1.11
C PRO A 42 -15.90 9.02 -0.11
N VAL A 43 -15.64 9.54 -1.31
CA VAL A 43 -15.55 8.74 -2.54
C VAL A 43 -14.14 8.16 -2.76
N LEU A 44 -13.09 8.89 -2.35
CA LEU A 44 -11.68 8.45 -2.42
C LEU A 44 -11.18 8.16 -0.99
N SER A 45 -11.68 7.05 -0.43
CA SER A 45 -11.33 6.62 0.92
C SER A 45 -10.51 5.35 0.90
N CYS A 46 -9.23 5.45 1.26
CA CYS A 46 -8.37 4.28 1.39
C CYS A 46 -8.84 3.37 2.54
N GLY A 47 -9.52 3.92 3.55
CA GLY A 47 -10.12 3.15 4.64
C GLY A 47 -11.24 2.21 4.17
N SER A 48 -12.17 2.70 3.34
CA SER A 48 -13.28 1.86 2.84
C SER A 48 -12.79 0.76 1.90
N VAL A 49 -11.74 1.02 1.10
CA VAL A 49 -11.15 0.03 0.20
C VAL A 49 -10.33 -1.02 0.97
N MET A 50 -9.59 -0.62 2.01
CA MET A 50 -8.76 -1.52 2.82
C MET A 50 -9.54 -2.61 3.59
N VAL A 51 -10.85 -2.41 3.81
CA VAL A 51 -11.72 -3.39 4.47
C VAL A 51 -12.43 -4.33 3.50
N THR A 52 -12.29 -4.10 2.20
CA THR A 52 -12.90 -4.95 1.18
C THR A 52 -12.16 -6.29 1.04
N PRO A 53 -12.84 -7.38 0.63
CA PRO A 53 -12.19 -8.67 0.39
C PRO A 53 -11.14 -8.59 -0.73
N GLN A 54 -11.27 -7.66 -1.68
CA GLN A 54 -10.29 -7.42 -2.75
C GLN A 54 -8.95 -6.86 -2.21
N ALA A 55 -8.91 -6.32 -1.00
CA ALA A 55 -7.70 -5.80 -0.37
C ALA A 55 -6.80 -6.90 0.22
N SER A 56 -7.18 -8.17 0.05
CA SER A 56 -6.42 -9.34 0.49
C SER A 56 -6.41 -10.40 -0.61
N LEU A 57 -5.22 -10.94 -0.90
CA LEU A 57 -5.05 -12.04 -1.82
C LEU A 57 -4.49 -13.23 -1.04
N LEU A 58 -5.13 -14.40 -1.15
CA LEU A 58 -4.77 -15.61 -0.40
C LEU A 58 -4.78 -15.41 1.14
N GLY A 59 -5.58 -14.46 1.64
CA GLY A 59 -5.63 -14.09 3.06
C GLY A 59 -4.52 -13.13 3.50
N VAL A 60 -3.59 -12.77 2.61
CA VAL A 60 -2.51 -11.81 2.87
C VAL A 60 -2.94 -10.42 2.35
N PRO A 61 -2.81 -9.36 3.16
CA PRO A 61 -3.09 -8.01 2.72
C PRO A 61 -2.27 -7.64 1.47
N ASN A 62 -2.91 -7.06 0.45
CA ASN A 62 -2.23 -6.62 -0.78
C ASN A 62 -1.03 -5.69 -0.52
N PRO A 63 -1.06 -4.75 0.44
CA PRO A 63 0.10 -3.92 0.77
C PRO A 63 1.34 -4.74 1.16
N LEU A 64 1.16 -5.90 1.79
CA LEU A 64 2.26 -6.80 2.17
C LEU A 64 2.89 -7.46 0.94
N ILE A 65 2.07 -7.85 -0.03
CA ILE A 65 2.51 -8.37 -1.32
C ILE A 65 3.24 -7.29 -2.11
N GLY A 66 2.75 -6.04 -2.04
CA GLY A 66 3.41 -4.87 -2.62
C GLY A 66 4.82 -4.66 -2.09
N ILE A 67 5.04 -4.79 -0.78
CA ILE A 67 6.39 -4.70 -0.19
C ILE A 67 7.34 -5.72 -0.84
N ALA A 68 6.93 -6.99 -0.95
CA ALA A 68 7.75 -8.02 -1.57
C ALA A 68 8.04 -7.72 -3.05
N ALA A 69 7.00 -7.37 -3.82
CA ALA A 69 7.12 -7.10 -5.25
C ALA A 69 7.99 -5.87 -5.56
N PHE A 70 7.77 -4.75 -4.87
CA PHE A 70 8.57 -3.54 -5.10
C PHE A 70 10.00 -3.66 -4.59
N THR A 71 10.26 -4.50 -3.59
CA THR A 71 11.64 -4.80 -3.17
C THR A 71 12.41 -5.47 -4.31
N VAL A 72 11.78 -6.41 -5.03
CA VAL A 72 12.39 -7.06 -6.21
C VAL A 72 12.63 -6.06 -7.36
N VAL A 73 11.80 -5.04 -7.53
CA VAL A 73 11.97 -4.01 -8.57
C VAL A 73 13.14 -3.07 -8.27
N VAL A 74 13.48 -2.88 -7.00
CA VAL A 74 14.54 -1.96 -6.55
C VAL A 74 15.94 -2.59 -6.61
N VAL A 75 16.04 -3.92 -6.62
CA VAL A 75 17.32 -4.67 -6.66
C VAL A 75 17.67 -5.15 -8.07
#